data_AF-A0A099RWQ4-F1
#
_entry.id   AF-A0A099RWQ4-F1
#
_cell.length_a   1.000
_cell.length_b   1.000
_cell.length_c   1.000
_cell.angle_alpha   90.00
_cell.angle_beta   90.00
_cell.angle_gamma   90.00
#
_symmetry.space_group_name_H-M   'P 1'
#
loop_
_entity.id
_entity.type
_entity.pdbx_description
1 polymer ?
#
loop_
_entity_poly.entity_id
_entity_poly.type
_entity_poly.pdbx_seq_one_letter_code
_entity_poly.pdbx_strand_id
1 'polypeptide(L)'
;MAKRKIMPMILALTLSIGLLAGCSSSQPTAQQANQTQSTQMKIYRGVGQIPTFRVGPGKDSKGTQVYTFTYVTASAMFDKDGKILDVYFDSLEVSTPNYDGASMPHFSGWPGTQGYNVTDHKTMEVSGVSKNTDETIAAEVNGWKTKRERGDEYGMDYARDWYKQADFYQKVFKGKTVAEIEQWYAKNCSDVNGRPLKADSKNEKDKEKYAKLTDQEKKDLADVVSGATMSLKDAHGDIIGAIKKAYENRAEITVTTK
;
A
#
# COMPACT_ATOMS: atom_id res chain seq x y z
N MET A 1 49.12 -6.27 22.88
CA MET A 1 49.88 -5.03 23.14
C MET A 1 50.40 -4.48 21.82
N ALA A 2 49.91 -3.33 21.38
CA ALA A 2 50.59 -2.47 20.40
C ALA A 2 49.96 -1.07 20.51
N LYS A 3 50.59 -0.21 21.30
CA LYS A 3 50.23 1.20 21.45
C LYS A 3 50.70 1.96 20.21
N ARG A 4 49.81 2.71 19.55
CA ARG A 4 50.21 3.80 18.65
C ARG A 4 49.61 5.11 19.13
N LYS A 5 50.46 6.13 19.03
CA LYS A 5 50.54 7.33 19.86
C LYS A 5 49.57 8.40 19.39
N ILE A 6 48.94 9.07 20.36
CA ILE A 6 48.21 10.33 20.20
C ILE A 6 49.25 11.45 20.14
N MET A 7 49.13 12.36 19.18
CA MET A 7 49.90 13.61 19.11
C MET A 7 48.89 14.77 19.11
N PRO A 8 48.92 15.68 20.10
CA PRO A 8 48.08 16.88 20.10
C PRO A 8 48.82 18.00 19.38
N MET A 9 48.15 18.70 18.45
CA MET A 9 48.69 19.92 17.85
C MET A 9 48.03 21.13 18.51
N ILE A 10 48.88 21.93 19.13
CA ILE A 10 48.60 23.11 19.94
C ILE A 10 48.37 24.34 19.04
N LEU A 11 47.25 25.02 19.31
CA LEU A 11 47.04 26.47 19.41
C LEU A 11 48.01 27.45 18.71
N ALA A 12 47.47 28.33 17.87
CA ALA A 12 47.94 29.71 17.73
C ALA A 12 46.78 30.65 17.37
N LEU A 13 46.29 31.35 18.39
CA LEU A 13 45.37 32.47 18.30
C LEU A 13 46.22 33.74 18.11
N THR A 14 46.16 34.39 16.95
CA THR A 14 46.74 35.73 16.76
C THR A 14 45.64 36.74 16.54
N LEU A 15 45.35 37.48 17.61
CA LEU A 15 44.52 38.68 17.65
C LEU A 15 45.39 39.86 17.19
N SER A 16 45.04 40.49 16.07
CA SER A 16 45.63 41.77 15.66
C SER A 16 44.53 42.79 15.44
N ILE A 17 44.39 43.67 16.44
CA ILE A 17 43.59 44.88 16.43
C ILE A 17 44.33 45.94 15.61
N GLY A 18 43.71 46.44 14.56
CA GLY A 18 44.12 47.63 13.83
C GLY A 18 42.92 48.55 13.64
N LEU A 19 42.76 49.53 14.55
CA LEU A 19 41.99 50.75 14.28
C LEU A 19 42.88 51.70 13.47
N LEU A 20 42.36 52.28 12.39
CA LEU A 20 42.71 53.63 11.92
C LEU A 20 41.60 54.18 11.02
N ALA A 21 41.49 55.50 11.02
CA ALA A 21 40.32 56.30 10.74
C ALA A 21 39.97 56.50 9.25
N GLY A 22 38.67 56.62 8.99
CA GLY A 22 38.04 57.76 8.30
C GLY A 22 38.44 58.09 6.86
N CYS A 23 37.58 57.72 5.91
CA CYS A 23 37.28 58.55 4.74
C CYS A 23 35.87 58.23 4.22
N SER A 24 35.12 59.29 3.96
CA SER A 24 33.75 59.32 3.47
C SER A 24 33.63 58.73 2.06
N SER A 25 32.88 57.65 1.92
CA SER A 25 32.21 57.29 0.67
C SER A 25 30.86 56.66 1.00
N SER A 26 29.78 57.28 0.53
CA SER A 26 28.42 56.77 0.59
C SER A 26 28.33 55.41 -0.12
N GLN A 27 28.33 54.32 0.66
CA GLN A 27 28.01 52.99 0.17
C GLN A 27 26.52 52.90 -0.17
N PRO A 28 26.14 52.25 -1.27
CA PRO A 28 24.76 51.86 -1.49
C PRO A 28 24.35 50.89 -0.38
N THR A 29 23.17 51.10 0.19
CA THR A 29 22.51 50.16 1.11
C THR A 29 22.52 48.78 0.46
N ALA A 30 23.34 47.87 0.99
CA ALA A 30 23.24 46.47 0.65
C ALA A 30 21.84 46.00 1.05
N GLN A 31 20.99 45.76 0.05
CA GLN A 31 19.80 44.94 0.22
C GLN A 31 20.25 43.66 0.91
N GLN A 32 19.78 43.43 2.14
CA GLN A 32 19.77 42.11 2.74
C GLN A 32 19.04 41.21 1.75
N ALA A 33 19.79 40.43 0.99
CA ALA A 33 19.23 39.29 0.31
C ALA A 33 18.58 38.45 1.40
N ASN A 34 17.25 38.36 1.37
CA ASN A 34 16.52 37.32 2.07
C ASN A 34 17.09 36.00 1.56
N GLN A 35 18.09 35.46 2.27
CA GLN A 35 18.49 34.08 2.08
C GLN A 35 17.32 33.26 2.59
N THR A 36 16.46 32.82 1.66
CA THR A 36 15.42 31.85 1.97
C THR A 36 16.14 30.62 2.51
N GLN A 37 16.06 30.45 3.82
CA GLN A 37 16.80 29.43 4.53
C GLN A 37 16.16 28.09 4.18
N SER A 38 16.77 27.37 3.24
CA SER A 38 16.22 26.10 2.78
C SER A 38 16.15 25.12 3.95
N THR A 39 14.95 24.64 4.26
CA THR A 39 14.77 23.63 5.31
C THR A 39 14.93 22.25 4.68
N GLN A 40 15.84 21.45 5.21
CA GLN A 40 15.96 20.04 4.83
C GLN A 40 15.02 19.22 5.71
N MET A 41 14.06 18.55 5.08
CA MET A 41 13.20 17.58 5.74
C MET A 41 13.65 16.16 5.39
N LYS A 42 13.85 15.35 6.42
CA LYS A 42 14.04 13.91 6.27
C LYS A 42 12.68 13.25 6.19
N ILE A 43 12.42 12.58 5.08
CA ILE A 43 11.26 11.71 4.91
C ILE A 43 11.77 10.32 4.51
N TYR A 44 10.93 9.30 4.64
CA TYR A 44 11.32 7.93 4.37
C TYR A 44 10.36 7.34 3.36
N ARG A 45 10.86 6.78 2.27
CA ARG A 45 10.03 6.14 1.24
C ARG A 45 10.33 4.66 1.18
N GLY A 46 9.30 3.84 1.13
CA GLY A 46 9.45 2.40 0.96
C GLY A 46 8.37 1.77 0.09
N VAL A 47 8.67 0.55 -0.36
CA VAL A 47 7.76 -0.28 -1.14
C VAL A 47 7.65 -1.64 -0.46
N GLY A 48 6.43 -2.14 -0.34
CA GLY A 48 6.13 -3.44 0.21
C GLY A 48 5.26 -4.24 -0.74
N GLN A 49 5.54 -5.53 -0.86
CA GLN A 49 4.75 -6.47 -1.65
C GLN A 49 4.53 -7.75 -0.86
N ILE A 50 3.27 -8.19 -0.79
CA ILE A 50 2.86 -9.43 -0.14
C ILE A 50 2.19 -10.35 -1.18
N PRO A 51 2.75 -11.54 -1.43
CA PRO A 51 2.06 -12.59 -2.16
C PRO A 51 1.08 -13.34 -1.23
N THR A 52 -0.10 -13.64 -1.74
CA THR A 52 -1.10 -14.50 -1.10
C THR A 52 -1.56 -15.54 -2.11
N PHE A 53 -1.55 -16.82 -1.73
CA PHE A 53 -2.17 -17.89 -2.52
C PHE A 53 -3.52 -18.24 -1.91
N ARG A 54 -4.50 -18.56 -2.76
CA ARG A 54 -5.85 -18.92 -2.35
C ARG A 54 -6.34 -20.13 -3.13
N VAL A 55 -6.87 -21.10 -2.37
CA VAL A 55 -7.73 -22.17 -2.90
C VAL A 55 -9.16 -21.63 -2.90
N GLY A 56 -9.64 -21.15 -4.04
CA GLY A 56 -10.93 -20.48 -4.16
C GLY A 56 -10.99 -19.51 -5.35
N PRO A 57 -12.16 -18.88 -5.62
CA PRO A 57 -13.35 -18.81 -4.76
C PRO A 57 -14.29 -20.01 -4.78
N GLY A 58 -14.06 -21.00 -5.63
CA GLY A 58 -14.94 -22.15 -5.75
C GLY A 58 -14.41 -23.19 -6.72
N LYS A 59 -15.32 -23.89 -7.38
CA LYS A 59 -15.04 -24.88 -8.42
C LYS A 59 -15.80 -24.49 -9.69
N ASP A 60 -15.28 -24.90 -10.85
CA ASP A 60 -16.01 -24.78 -12.11
C ASP A 60 -17.15 -25.81 -12.21
N SER A 61 -17.92 -25.76 -13.30
CA SER A 61 -19.07 -26.66 -13.52
C SER A 61 -18.70 -28.14 -13.67
N LYS A 62 -17.41 -28.46 -13.84
CA LYS A 62 -16.87 -29.83 -13.83
C LYS A 62 -16.31 -30.25 -12.47
N GLY A 63 -16.44 -29.40 -11.44
CA GLY A 63 -15.93 -29.65 -10.10
C GLY A 63 -14.42 -29.42 -9.94
N THR A 64 -13.78 -28.78 -10.91
CA THR A 64 -12.34 -28.47 -10.87
C THR A 64 -12.12 -27.23 -10.01
N GLN A 65 -11.15 -27.30 -9.12
CA GLN A 65 -10.83 -26.20 -8.21
C GLN A 65 -10.36 -24.95 -8.97
N VAL A 66 -10.82 -23.77 -8.53
CA VAL A 66 -10.24 -22.47 -8.92
C VAL A 66 -9.15 -22.12 -7.91
N TYR A 67 -8.03 -21.62 -8.41
CA TYR A 67 -6.95 -21.08 -7.60
C TYR A 67 -6.70 -19.63 -7.98
N THR A 68 -6.28 -18.82 -7.00
CA THR A 68 -5.76 -17.48 -7.26
C THR A 68 -4.45 -17.25 -6.54
N PHE A 69 -3.62 -16.39 -7.09
CA PHE A 69 -2.59 -15.70 -6.32
C PHE A 69 -2.79 -14.20 -6.44
N THR A 70 -2.50 -13.48 -5.36
CA THR A 70 -2.56 -12.03 -5.32
C THR A 70 -1.21 -11.48 -4.90
N TYR A 71 -0.74 -10.46 -5.61
CA TYR A 71 0.30 -9.56 -5.14
C TYR A 71 -0.33 -8.26 -4.70
N VAL A 72 -0.36 -8.02 -3.38
CA VAL A 72 -0.70 -6.70 -2.85
C VAL A 72 0.58 -5.88 -2.77
N THR A 73 0.60 -4.72 -3.41
CA THR A 73 1.75 -3.82 -3.43
C THR A 73 1.37 -2.49 -2.79
N ALA A 74 2.22 -1.96 -1.91
CA ALA A 74 2.06 -0.65 -1.29
C ALA A 74 3.34 0.17 -1.46
N SER A 75 3.20 1.42 -1.88
CA SER A 75 4.22 2.46 -1.82
C SER A 75 3.83 3.45 -0.74
N ALA A 76 4.73 3.76 0.19
CA ALA A 76 4.43 4.65 1.30
C ALA A 76 5.58 5.62 1.59
N MET A 77 5.20 6.81 2.04
CA MET A 77 6.09 7.83 2.58
C MET A 77 5.79 8.03 4.06
N PHE A 78 6.84 8.17 4.86
CA PHE A 78 6.76 8.32 6.30
C PHE A 78 7.56 9.53 6.77
N ASP A 79 7.13 10.15 7.86
CA ASP A 79 7.92 11.13 8.58
C ASP A 79 8.98 10.47 9.49
N LYS A 80 9.71 11.30 10.24
CA LYS A 80 10.74 10.83 11.18
C LYS A 80 10.21 9.97 12.33
N ASP A 81 8.93 10.10 12.66
CA ASP A 81 8.27 9.35 13.74
C ASP A 81 7.56 8.10 13.18
N GLY A 82 7.68 7.86 11.87
CA GLY A 82 7.09 6.72 11.17
C GLY A 82 5.60 6.88 10.87
N LYS A 83 5.05 8.08 10.96
CA LYS A 83 3.67 8.36 10.53
C LYS A 83 3.60 8.45 9.03
N ILE A 84 2.55 7.90 8.45
CA ILE A 84 2.30 7.92 7.01
C ILE A 84 2.01 9.34 6.55
N LEU A 85 2.88 9.88 5.70
CA LEU A 85 2.66 11.12 4.95
C LEU A 85 1.80 10.86 3.72
N ASP A 86 2.09 9.77 3.02
CA ASP A 86 1.35 9.31 1.86
C ASP A 86 1.43 7.79 1.73
N VAL A 87 0.37 7.17 1.23
CA VAL A 87 0.36 5.74 0.94
C VAL A 87 -0.52 5.49 -0.27
N TYR A 88 -0.03 4.64 -1.16
CA TYR A 88 -0.73 4.16 -2.33
C TYR A 88 -0.60 2.64 -2.38
N PHE A 89 -1.71 1.93 -2.51
CA PHE A 89 -1.68 0.47 -2.64
C PHE A 89 -2.65 -0.03 -3.69
N ASP A 90 -2.31 -1.20 -4.24
CA ASP A 90 -3.09 -1.90 -5.26
C ASP A 90 -2.85 -3.41 -5.15
N SER A 91 -3.67 -4.20 -5.86
CA SER A 91 -3.60 -5.65 -5.90
C SER A 91 -3.67 -6.16 -7.33
N LEU A 92 -2.69 -6.98 -7.72
CA LEU A 92 -2.81 -7.84 -8.90
C LEU A 92 -3.27 -9.22 -8.42
N GLU A 93 -4.50 -9.59 -8.74
CA GLU A 93 -5.04 -10.93 -8.49
C GLU A 93 -5.13 -11.66 -9.83
N VAL A 94 -4.56 -12.85 -9.90
CA VAL A 94 -4.55 -13.70 -11.09
C VAL A 94 -5.15 -15.04 -10.71
N SER A 95 -6.07 -15.54 -11.54
CA SER A 95 -6.72 -16.83 -11.32
C SER A 95 -6.33 -17.88 -12.35
N THR A 96 -6.67 -19.13 -12.07
CA THR A 96 -6.79 -20.13 -13.13
C THR A 96 -7.88 -19.73 -14.13
N PRO A 97 -7.81 -20.16 -15.42
CA PRO A 97 -8.74 -19.76 -16.47
C PRO A 97 -10.19 -20.25 -16.30
N ASN A 98 -10.42 -21.17 -15.36
CA ASN A 98 -11.76 -21.69 -15.06
C ASN A 98 -12.55 -20.81 -14.09
N TYR A 99 -12.01 -19.66 -13.68
CA TYR A 99 -12.76 -18.66 -12.94
C TYR A 99 -13.73 -17.91 -13.86
N ASP A 100 -14.92 -17.59 -13.37
CA ASP A 100 -16.04 -17.05 -14.15
C ASP A 100 -16.09 -15.50 -14.19
N GLY A 101 -15.14 -14.80 -13.59
CA GLY A 101 -15.06 -13.34 -13.66
C GLY A 101 -14.44 -12.82 -14.96
N ALA A 102 -15.25 -12.18 -15.81
CA ALA A 102 -14.85 -11.73 -17.15
C ALA A 102 -13.65 -10.76 -17.20
N SER A 103 -13.46 -9.94 -16.17
CA SER A 103 -12.31 -9.01 -16.09
C SER A 103 -11.12 -9.58 -15.33
N MET A 104 -11.16 -10.84 -14.88
CA MET A 104 -10.09 -11.41 -14.08
C MET A 104 -8.87 -11.75 -14.93
N PRO A 105 -7.66 -11.28 -14.57
CA PRO A 105 -6.43 -11.79 -15.15
C PRO A 105 -6.31 -13.30 -14.92
N HIS A 106 -5.92 -14.04 -15.96
CA HIS A 106 -5.73 -15.48 -15.88
C HIS A 106 -4.28 -15.87 -16.14
N PHE A 107 -3.88 -17.01 -15.57
CA PHE A 107 -2.65 -17.70 -15.97
C PHE A 107 -2.96 -19.15 -16.32
N SER A 108 -2.90 -19.46 -17.60
CA SER A 108 -3.19 -20.80 -18.14
C SER A 108 -2.08 -21.82 -17.91
N GLY A 109 -0.85 -21.37 -17.63
CA GLY A 109 0.33 -22.20 -17.42
C GLY A 109 1.50 -21.79 -18.30
N TRP A 110 2.52 -22.64 -18.39
CA TRP A 110 3.68 -22.39 -19.25
C TRP A 110 3.45 -22.91 -20.67
N PRO A 111 4.13 -22.34 -21.68
CA PRO A 111 4.09 -22.86 -23.03
C PRO A 111 4.42 -24.36 -23.10
N GLY A 112 3.66 -25.10 -23.91
CA GLY A 112 3.83 -26.55 -24.09
C GLY A 112 3.23 -27.42 -22.97
N THR A 113 2.65 -26.85 -21.92
CA THR A 113 1.93 -27.63 -20.90
C THR A 113 0.52 -27.98 -21.33
N GLN A 114 -0.08 -28.98 -20.67
CA GLN A 114 -1.51 -29.26 -20.80
C GLN A 114 -2.33 -28.02 -20.43
N GLY A 115 -3.37 -27.74 -21.21
CA GLY A 115 -4.30 -26.65 -20.95
C GLY A 115 -5.18 -26.86 -19.72
N TYR A 116 -5.66 -25.77 -19.14
CA TYR A 116 -6.58 -25.75 -18.02
C TYR A 116 -8.02 -25.50 -18.51
N ASN A 117 -9.03 -25.92 -17.75
CA ASN A 117 -10.42 -25.59 -18.10
C ASN A 117 -10.61 -24.08 -18.27
N VAL A 118 -11.43 -23.69 -19.25
CA VAL A 118 -11.85 -22.30 -19.48
C VAL A 118 -13.36 -22.23 -19.31
N THR A 119 -13.83 -21.26 -18.52
CA THR A 119 -15.25 -21.06 -18.22
C THR A 119 -15.81 -19.94 -19.09
N ASP A 120 -16.98 -20.16 -19.71
CA ASP A 120 -17.72 -19.08 -20.36
C ASP A 120 -18.47 -18.25 -19.30
N HIS A 121 -18.16 -16.96 -19.24
CA HIS A 121 -18.66 -16.07 -18.18
C HIS A 121 -20.17 -15.80 -18.23
N LYS A 122 -20.86 -16.12 -19.33
CA LYS A 122 -22.31 -15.92 -19.47
C LYS A 122 -23.08 -17.14 -19.03
N THR A 123 -22.57 -18.32 -19.38
CA THR A 123 -23.19 -19.60 -19.07
C THR A 123 -22.70 -20.18 -17.74
N MET A 124 -21.56 -19.71 -17.24
CA MET A 124 -20.84 -20.24 -16.07
C MET A 124 -20.40 -21.70 -16.25
N GLU A 125 -20.37 -22.19 -17.49
CA GLU A 125 -20.01 -23.55 -17.85
C GLU A 125 -18.61 -23.64 -18.44
N VAL A 126 -17.93 -24.76 -18.22
CA VAL A 126 -16.65 -25.04 -18.88
C VAL A 126 -16.87 -25.19 -20.39
N SER A 127 -16.35 -24.24 -21.17
CA SER A 127 -16.51 -24.16 -22.62
C SER A 127 -15.35 -24.78 -23.39
N GLY A 128 -14.22 -25.05 -22.74
CA GLY A 128 -13.06 -25.66 -23.37
C GLY A 128 -11.87 -25.78 -22.44
N VAL A 129 -10.68 -25.86 -23.04
CA VAL A 129 -9.39 -25.84 -22.34
C VAL A 129 -8.49 -24.78 -22.98
N SER A 130 -7.63 -24.16 -22.16
CA SER A 130 -6.68 -23.15 -22.61
C SER A 130 -5.69 -23.74 -23.62
N LYS A 131 -5.21 -22.88 -24.53
CA LYS A 131 -4.09 -23.21 -25.40
C LYS A 131 -2.87 -22.55 -24.79
N ASN A 132 -1.85 -23.33 -24.46
CA ASN A 132 -0.63 -22.84 -23.82
C ASN A 132 0.51 -22.81 -24.86
N THR A 133 0.46 -21.85 -25.77
CA THR A 133 1.55 -21.52 -26.70
C THR A 133 2.33 -20.32 -26.17
N ASP A 134 3.51 -20.04 -26.73
CA ASP A 134 4.28 -18.84 -26.37
C ASP A 134 3.44 -17.56 -26.58
N GLU A 135 2.71 -17.47 -27.69
CA GLU A 135 1.91 -16.29 -28.06
C GLU A 135 0.73 -16.08 -27.12
N THR A 136 0.03 -17.15 -26.77
CA THR A 136 -1.17 -17.10 -25.92
C THR A 136 -0.82 -16.77 -24.48
N ILE A 137 0.23 -17.38 -23.93
CA ILE A 137 0.70 -17.09 -22.56
C ILE A 137 1.32 -15.68 -22.48
N ALA A 138 2.07 -15.25 -23.50
CA ALA A 138 2.58 -13.87 -23.55
C ALA A 138 1.42 -12.85 -23.59
N ALA A 139 0.36 -13.13 -24.35
CA ALA A 139 -0.82 -12.27 -24.40
C ALA A 139 -1.54 -12.19 -23.04
N GLU A 140 -1.68 -13.32 -22.33
CA GLU A 140 -2.25 -13.32 -20.96
C GLU A 140 -1.43 -12.46 -20.01
N VAL A 141 -0.13 -12.73 -19.89
CA VAL A 141 0.75 -12.06 -18.91
C VAL A 141 0.89 -10.57 -19.21
N ASN A 142 1.07 -10.19 -20.48
CA ASN A 142 1.16 -8.77 -20.87
C ASN A 142 -0.18 -8.02 -20.70
N GLY A 143 -1.29 -8.76 -20.65
CA GLY A 143 -2.63 -8.22 -20.45
C GLY A 143 -3.07 -8.15 -18.99
N TRP A 144 -2.26 -8.61 -18.04
CA TRP A 144 -2.60 -8.56 -16.62
C TRP A 144 -2.80 -7.13 -16.14
N LYS A 145 -3.90 -6.91 -15.42
CA LYS A 145 -4.29 -5.63 -14.86
C LYS A 145 -4.50 -5.74 -13.36
N THR A 146 -4.07 -4.72 -12.62
CA THR A 146 -4.40 -4.59 -11.19
C THR A 146 -5.90 -4.32 -10.96
N LYS A 147 -6.35 -4.36 -9.71
CA LYS A 147 -7.73 -3.99 -9.35
C LYS A 147 -8.04 -2.54 -9.73
N ARG A 148 -7.08 -1.61 -9.61
CA ARG A 148 -7.30 -0.21 -10.04
C ARG A 148 -7.32 -0.07 -11.56
N GLU A 149 -6.45 -0.75 -12.29
CA GLU A 149 -6.40 -0.70 -13.77
C GLU A 149 -7.65 -1.28 -14.43
N ARG A 150 -8.32 -2.22 -13.76
CA ARG A 150 -9.64 -2.72 -14.17
C ARG A 150 -10.77 -1.71 -13.92
N GLY A 151 -10.57 -0.74 -13.03
CA GLY A 151 -11.55 0.30 -12.72
C GLY A 151 -12.93 -0.27 -12.41
N ASP A 152 -13.95 0.26 -13.10
CA ASP A 152 -15.34 -0.14 -12.93
C ASP A 152 -15.61 -1.58 -13.44
N GLU A 153 -14.76 -2.12 -14.33
CA GLU A 153 -14.86 -3.51 -14.81
C GLU A 153 -14.52 -4.53 -13.71
N TYR A 154 -13.89 -4.11 -12.61
CA TYR A 154 -13.63 -5.00 -11.47
C TYR A 154 -14.93 -5.46 -10.79
N GLY A 155 -15.97 -4.62 -10.77
CA GLY A 155 -17.33 -5.00 -10.39
C GLY A 155 -17.51 -5.42 -8.91
N MET A 156 -17.09 -4.57 -7.95
CA MET A 156 -17.27 -4.88 -6.52
C MET A 156 -18.63 -4.45 -5.95
N ASP A 157 -19.00 -3.18 -6.15
CA ASP A 157 -20.26 -2.57 -5.69
C ASP A 157 -20.50 -1.30 -6.53
N TYR A 158 -21.70 -1.17 -7.11
CA TYR A 158 -22.09 -0.03 -7.95
C TYR A 158 -21.94 1.33 -7.21
N ALA A 159 -22.10 1.34 -5.88
CA ALA A 159 -21.94 2.56 -5.10
C ALA A 159 -20.47 2.90 -4.82
N ARG A 160 -19.57 1.90 -4.73
CA ARG A 160 -18.18 2.06 -4.26
C ARG A 160 -17.26 0.98 -4.84
N ASP A 161 -16.74 1.21 -6.03
CA ASP A 161 -15.70 0.34 -6.59
C ASP A 161 -14.45 0.24 -5.72
N TRP A 162 -13.69 -0.84 -5.92
CA TRP A 162 -12.52 -1.17 -5.10
C TRP A 162 -11.53 -0.02 -5.00
N TYR A 163 -11.22 0.66 -6.10
CA TYR A 163 -10.27 1.78 -6.11
C TYR A 163 -10.74 2.97 -5.27
N LYS A 164 -12.05 3.26 -5.24
CA LYS A 164 -12.64 4.34 -4.42
C LYS A 164 -12.51 4.01 -2.94
N GLN A 165 -12.74 2.75 -2.57
CA GLN A 165 -12.57 2.28 -1.20
C GLN A 165 -11.10 2.26 -0.77
N ALA A 166 -10.19 1.88 -1.67
CA ALA A 166 -8.76 1.96 -1.44
C ALA A 166 -8.31 3.41 -1.21
N ASP A 167 -8.78 4.37 -2.03
CA ASP A 167 -8.49 5.80 -1.84
C ASP A 167 -9.02 6.33 -0.50
N PHE A 168 -10.19 5.86 -0.07
CA PHE A 168 -10.73 6.20 1.25
C PHE A 168 -9.80 5.72 2.37
N TYR A 169 -9.39 4.45 2.37
CA TYR A 169 -8.47 3.93 3.38
C TYR A 169 -7.10 4.62 3.36
N GLN A 170 -6.57 4.94 2.17
CA GLN A 170 -5.33 5.70 2.06
C GLN A 170 -5.44 7.05 2.79
N LYS A 171 -6.59 7.73 2.72
CA LYS A 171 -6.85 8.96 3.49
C LYS A 171 -6.95 8.68 4.99
N VAL A 172 -7.66 7.63 5.40
CA VAL A 172 -7.78 7.22 6.82
C VAL A 172 -6.42 6.91 7.45
N PHE A 173 -5.49 6.35 6.67
CA PHE A 173 -4.16 5.96 7.15
C PHE A 173 -3.16 7.11 7.26
N LYS A 174 -3.38 8.26 6.59
CA LYS A 174 -2.50 9.42 6.72
C LYS A 174 -2.42 9.90 8.17
N GLY A 175 -1.21 10.24 8.61
CA GLY A 175 -0.90 10.66 9.99
C GLY A 175 -0.81 9.52 11.01
N LYS A 176 -1.14 8.28 10.63
CA LYS A 176 -1.01 7.09 11.48
C LYS A 176 0.31 6.37 11.22
N THR A 177 0.85 5.74 12.25
CA THR A 177 1.90 4.75 12.17
C THR A 177 1.31 3.39 11.76
N VAL A 178 2.16 2.48 11.29
CA VAL A 178 1.75 1.09 11.00
C VAL A 178 1.15 0.42 12.24
N ALA A 179 1.73 0.64 13.41
CA ALA A 179 1.24 0.08 14.66
C ALA A 179 -0.17 0.59 15.01
N GLU A 180 -0.45 1.89 14.83
CA GLU A 180 -1.80 2.45 15.03
C GLU A 180 -2.82 1.84 14.05
N ILE A 181 -2.42 1.54 12.81
CA ILE A 181 -3.29 0.86 11.82
C ILE A 181 -3.55 -0.59 12.21
N GLU A 182 -2.52 -1.35 12.60
CA GLU A 182 -2.65 -2.74 13.06
C GLU A 182 -3.57 -2.83 14.29
N GLN A 183 -3.41 -1.93 15.25
CA GLN A 183 -4.27 -1.85 16.44
C GLN A 183 -5.72 -1.50 16.07
N TRP A 184 -5.92 -0.51 15.20
CA TRP A 184 -7.25 -0.14 14.73
C TRP A 184 -7.92 -1.31 14.00
N TYR A 185 -7.21 -2.01 13.10
CA TYR A 185 -7.73 -3.18 12.40
C TYR A 185 -8.13 -4.30 13.38
N ALA A 186 -7.23 -4.64 14.30
CA ALA A 186 -7.47 -5.70 15.28
C ALA A 186 -8.71 -5.42 16.14
N LYS A 187 -9.01 -4.15 16.42
CA LYS A 187 -10.18 -3.74 17.20
C LYS A 187 -11.46 -3.64 16.36
N ASN A 188 -11.37 -3.12 15.13
CA ASN A 188 -12.53 -2.64 14.37
C ASN A 188 -12.90 -3.49 13.15
N CYS A 189 -12.13 -4.52 12.81
CA CYS A 189 -12.41 -5.41 11.68
C CYS A 189 -12.77 -6.82 12.13
N SER A 190 -13.56 -7.53 11.31
CA SER A 190 -13.95 -8.92 11.51
C SER A 190 -12.73 -9.84 11.42
N ASP A 191 -12.60 -10.75 12.39
CA ASP A 191 -11.57 -11.81 12.34
C ASP A 191 -11.91 -12.90 11.31
N VAL A 192 -13.12 -12.89 10.75
CA VAL A 192 -13.58 -13.88 9.76
C VAL A 192 -13.25 -13.45 8.34
N ASN A 193 -13.40 -12.16 8.03
CA ASN A 193 -13.28 -11.66 6.65
C ASN A 193 -12.45 -10.38 6.50
N GLY A 194 -11.91 -9.82 7.59
CA GLY A 194 -11.06 -8.64 7.58
C GLY A 194 -11.74 -7.32 7.16
N ARG A 195 -13.06 -7.31 7.02
CA ARG A 195 -13.86 -6.10 6.73
C ARG A 195 -14.15 -5.34 8.02
N PRO A 196 -14.37 -4.01 7.97
CA PRO A 196 -14.88 -3.26 9.11
C PRO A 196 -16.15 -3.87 9.70
N LEU A 197 -16.23 -3.93 11.03
CA LEU A 197 -17.42 -4.41 11.73
C LEU A 197 -18.61 -3.50 11.43
N LYS A 198 -19.80 -4.10 11.34
CA LYS A 198 -21.06 -3.39 11.12
C LYS A 198 -22.03 -3.67 12.26
N ALA A 199 -22.83 -2.66 12.61
CA ALA A 199 -23.85 -2.78 13.64
C ALA A 199 -24.89 -3.87 13.35
N ASP A 200 -25.17 -4.11 12.07
CA ASP A 200 -26.14 -5.08 11.57
C ASP A 200 -25.50 -6.42 11.15
N SER A 201 -24.25 -6.69 11.55
CA SER A 201 -23.61 -7.97 11.23
C SER A 201 -24.44 -9.15 11.75
N LYS A 202 -24.60 -10.18 10.91
CA LYS A 202 -25.25 -11.45 11.28
C LYS A 202 -24.28 -12.45 11.88
N ASN A 203 -22.97 -12.16 11.86
CA ASN A 203 -21.96 -13.03 12.45
C ASN A 203 -21.85 -12.76 13.95
N GLU A 204 -22.07 -13.78 14.79
CA GLU A 204 -22.07 -13.61 16.25
C GLU A 204 -20.72 -13.12 16.81
N LYS A 205 -19.58 -13.57 16.25
CA LYS A 205 -18.26 -13.08 16.68
C LYS A 205 -18.07 -11.59 16.37
N ASP A 206 -18.55 -11.15 15.21
CA ASP A 206 -18.51 -9.74 14.84
C ASP A 206 -19.41 -8.89 15.76
N LYS A 207 -20.62 -9.38 16.10
CA LYS A 207 -21.52 -8.69 17.04
C LYS A 207 -20.88 -8.53 18.41
N GLU A 208 -20.28 -9.60 18.95
CA GLU A 208 -19.59 -9.58 20.23
C GLU A 208 -18.42 -8.60 20.23
N LYS A 209 -17.64 -8.56 19.14
CA LYS A 209 -16.51 -7.63 18.98
C LYS A 209 -17.00 -6.19 18.87
N TYR A 210 -18.04 -5.93 18.09
CA TYR A 210 -18.65 -4.62 17.92
C TYR A 210 -19.28 -4.09 19.23
N ALA A 211 -19.90 -4.96 20.03
CA ALA A 211 -20.51 -4.59 21.30
C ALA A 211 -19.50 -4.04 22.33
N LYS A 212 -18.22 -4.43 22.23
CA LYS A 212 -17.11 -3.96 23.09
C LYS A 212 -16.60 -2.56 22.73
N LEU A 213 -17.02 -2.01 21.59
CA LEU A 213 -16.65 -0.65 21.19
C LEU A 213 -17.42 0.39 22.01
N THR A 214 -16.74 1.49 22.33
CA THR A 214 -17.41 2.68 22.91
C THR A 214 -18.35 3.32 21.90
N ASP A 215 -19.27 4.17 22.36
CA ASP A 215 -20.21 4.87 21.47
C ASP A 215 -19.49 5.79 20.47
N GLN A 216 -18.37 6.40 20.86
CA GLN A 216 -17.56 7.20 19.95
C GLN A 216 -16.90 6.31 18.89
N GLU A 217 -16.33 5.18 19.28
CA GLU A 217 -15.69 4.24 18.34
C GLU A 217 -16.70 3.65 17.35
N LYS A 218 -17.94 3.40 17.79
CA LYS A 218 -19.03 2.97 16.90
C LYS A 218 -19.38 4.03 15.87
N LYS A 219 -19.37 5.32 16.24
CA LYS A 219 -19.58 6.44 15.31
C LYS A 219 -18.43 6.56 14.31
N ASP A 220 -17.20 6.58 14.80
CA ASP A 220 -16.00 6.65 13.96
C ASP A 220 -15.95 5.47 12.97
N LEU A 221 -16.33 4.27 13.42
CA LEU A 221 -16.41 3.09 12.57
C LEU A 221 -17.55 3.17 11.55
N ALA A 222 -18.70 3.75 11.91
CA ALA A 222 -19.80 3.97 10.97
C ALA A 222 -19.38 4.92 9.84
N ASP A 223 -18.62 5.98 10.17
CA ASP A 223 -18.03 6.88 9.17
C ASP A 223 -17.08 6.13 8.22
N VAL A 224 -16.24 5.23 8.76
CA VAL A 224 -15.39 4.35 7.93
C VAL A 224 -16.23 3.45 7.04
N VAL A 225 -17.25 2.77 7.59
CA VAL A 225 -18.14 1.86 6.86
C VAL A 225 -18.92 2.59 5.77
N SER A 226 -19.17 3.90 5.91
CA SER A 226 -19.79 4.73 4.87
C SER A 226 -18.86 4.98 3.68
N GLY A 227 -17.54 5.02 3.90
CA GLY A 227 -16.53 5.21 2.86
C GLY A 227 -15.99 3.93 2.24
N ALA A 228 -15.76 2.89 3.05
CA ALA A 228 -15.17 1.63 2.61
C ALA A 228 -15.65 0.44 3.44
N THR A 229 -15.89 -0.69 2.76
CA THR A 229 -16.27 -1.97 3.36
C THR A 229 -15.43 -3.15 2.84
N MET A 230 -14.48 -2.89 1.95
CA MET A 230 -13.53 -3.87 1.47
C MET A 230 -12.68 -4.38 2.63
N SER A 231 -12.25 -5.64 2.51
CA SER A 231 -11.33 -6.22 3.47
C SER A 231 -9.97 -5.55 3.36
N LEU A 232 -9.33 -5.32 4.51
CA LEU A 232 -7.94 -4.87 4.57
C LEU A 232 -6.96 -6.05 4.62
N LYS A 233 -7.44 -7.23 5.01
CA LYS A 233 -6.65 -8.44 5.14
C LYS A 233 -7.56 -9.67 5.17
N ASP A 234 -7.52 -10.47 4.13
CA ASP A 234 -8.19 -11.76 4.01
C ASP A 234 -7.47 -12.68 3.00
N ALA A 235 -8.14 -13.74 2.55
CA ALA A 235 -7.58 -14.67 1.57
C ALA A 235 -7.34 -14.04 0.18
N HIS A 236 -7.92 -12.88 -0.12
CA HIS A 236 -7.65 -12.15 -1.36
C HIS A 236 -6.39 -11.30 -1.28
N GLY A 237 -5.86 -11.00 -0.08
CA GLY A 237 -4.65 -10.19 0.06
C GLY A 237 -4.47 -9.58 1.45
N ASP A 238 -3.27 -9.06 1.73
CA ASP A 238 -2.91 -8.39 2.99
C ASP A 238 -2.36 -6.97 2.73
N ILE A 239 -3.26 -5.98 2.78
CA ILE A 239 -2.92 -4.55 2.54
C ILE A 239 -2.09 -4.01 3.69
N ILE A 240 -2.45 -4.33 4.93
CA ILE A 240 -1.72 -3.85 6.12
C ILE A 240 -0.30 -4.43 6.12
N GLY A 241 -0.15 -5.71 5.77
CA GLY A 241 1.14 -6.37 5.60
C GLY A 241 2.00 -5.71 4.53
N ALA A 242 1.41 -5.30 3.39
CA ALA A 242 2.14 -4.58 2.35
C ALA A 242 2.62 -3.20 2.84
N ILE A 243 1.79 -2.45 3.57
CA ILE A 243 2.17 -1.15 4.15
C ILE A 243 3.27 -1.33 5.20
N LYS A 244 3.18 -2.37 6.05
CA LYS A 244 4.20 -2.73 7.02
C LYS A 244 5.54 -3.03 6.35
N LYS A 245 5.54 -3.84 5.29
CA LYS A 245 6.75 -4.16 4.53
C LYS A 245 7.32 -2.91 3.83
N ALA A 246 6.47 -1.99 3.38
CA ALA A 246 6.92 -0.69 2.88
C ALA A 246 7.61 0.13 3.98
N TYR A 247 7.10 0.11 5.21
CA TYR A 247 7.75 0.73 6.35
C TYR A 247 9.10 0.07 6.66
N GLU A 248 9.17 -1.26 6.74
CA GLU A 248 10.40 -2.00 7.04
C GLU A 248 11.50 -1.77 6.00
N ASN A 249 11.15 -1.68 4.71
CA ASN A 249 12.07 -1.48 3.60
C ASN A 249 12.33 0.00 3.25
N ARG A 250 11.91 0.94 4.10
CA ARG A 250 12.00 2.37 3.78
C ARG A 250 13.45 2.87 3.75
N ALA A 251 13.73 3.74 2.79
CA ALA A 251 14.99 4.48 2.71
C ALA A 251 14.76 5.96 3.03
N GLU A 252 15.71 6.58 3.75
CA GLU A 252 15.73 8.02 3.96
C GLU A 252 15.89 8.73 2.61
N ILE A 253 15.08 9.76 2.38
CA ILE A 253 15.26 10.72 1.30
C ILE A 253 15.24 12.13 1.89
N THR A 254 16.16 12.97 1.41
CA THR A 254 16.26 14.37 1.83
C THR A 254 15.45 15.22 0.87
N VAL A 255 14.48 15.96 1.39
CA VAL A 255 13.73 16.95 0.62
C VAL A 255 14.17 18.33 1.04
N THR A 256 14.60 19.14 0.08
CA THR A 256 14.96 20.54 0.30
C THR A 256 13.77 21.40 -0.11
N THR A 257 13.14 22.08 0.85
CA THR A 257 12.15 23.11 0.54
C THR A 257 12.85 24.45 0.39
N LYS A 258 12.50 25.18 -0.67
CA LYS A 258 12.90 26.57 -0.85
C LYS A 258 11.95 27.49 -0.11
#